data_AF-A0A0S8GZT5-F1
#
_entry.id   AF-A0A0S8GZT5-F1
#
_cell.length_a   1.000
_cell.length_b   1.000
_cell.length_c   1.000
_cell.angle_alpha   90.00
_cell.angle_beta   90.00
_cell.angle_gamma   90.00
#
_symmetry.space_group_name_H-M   'P 1'
#
loop_
_entity.id
_entity.type
_entity.pdbx_description
1 polymer ?
#
loop_
_entity_poly.entity_id
_entity_poly.type
_entity_poly.pdbx_seq_one_letter_code
_entity_poly.pdbx_strand_id
1 'polypeptide(L)'
;MEHMARGYFLFVVRNVQLPRWVPWCAQLILLPLWLWLTYCVFLTERGRADLGIGNWILMSLVLAVVSYYLFLLGYRKLPAGLDDEC
;
A
#
# COMPACT_ATOMS: atom_id res chain seq x y z
N MET A 1 -0.53 -1.51 29.98
CA MET A 1 0.61 -1.53 29.03
C MET A 1 0.18 -1.30 27.56
N GLU A 2 -1.09 -1.50 27.20
CA GLU A 2 -1.59 -1.29 25.82
C GLU A 2 -1.67 0.19 25.38
N HIS A 3 -1.86 1.13 26.30
CA HIS A 3 -1.93 2.57 25.97
C HIS A 3 -0.57 3.16 25.58
N MET A 4 0.53 2.59 26.07
CA MET A 4 1.88 3.02 25.73
C MET A 4 2.21 2.64 24.28
N ALA A 5 1.92 1.40 23.85
CA ALA A 5 2.16 0.93 22.48
C ALA A 5 1.46 1.78 21.39
N ARG A 6 0.24 2.27 21.65
CA ARG A 6 -0.48 3.15 20.72
C ARG A 6 0.19 4.52 20.52
N GLY A 7 0.73 5.10 21.60
CA GLY A 7 1.44 6.38 21.54
C GLY A 7 2.70 6.32 20.68
N TYR A 8 3.50 5.25 20.82
CA TYR A 8 4.71 5.07 20.01
C TYR A 8 4.38 4.75 18.55
N PHE A 9 3.34 3.96 18.28
CA PHE A 9 2.95 3.65 16.90
C PHE A 9 2.50 4.91 16.15
N LEU A 10 1.70 5.76 16.79
CA LEU A 10 1.30 7.06 16.23
C LEU A 10 2.48 8.02 16.08
N PHE A 11 3.43 8.04 17.03
CA PHE A 11 4.62 8.90 16.95
C PHE A 11 5.60 8.45 15.85
N VAL A 12 5.76 7.13 15.67
CA VAL A 12 6.56 6.54 14.60
C VAL A 12 5.92 6.85 13.25
N VAL A 13 4.61 6.63 13.08
CA VAL A 13 3.91 6.95 11.82
C VAL A 13 3.96 8.44 11.51
N ARG A 14 3.86 9.31 12.53
CA ARG A 14 3.89 10.78 12.37
C ARG A 14 5.27 11.35 12.04
N ASN A 15 6.36 10.68 12.42
CA ASN A 15 7.74 11.09 12.12
C ASN A 15 8.43 10.26 11.04
N VAL A 16 7.74 9.28 10.44
CA VAL A 16 8.24 8.57 9.25
C VAL A 16 8.04 9.48 8.04
N GLN A 17 8.89 10.51 7.96
CA GLN A 17 9.12 11.25 6.75
C GLN A 17 9.80 10.30 5.76
N LEU A 18 9.00 9.56 4.99
CA LEU A 18 9.53 8.70 3.95
C LEU A 18 10.22 9.59 2.92
N PRO A 19 11.53 9.41 2.69
CA PRO A 19 12.23 10.11 1.63
C PRO A 19 11.48 9.92 0.31
N ARG A 20 11.44 10.95 -0.54
CA ARG A 20 10.67 10.92 -1.79
C ARG A 20 11.02 9.74 -2.71
N TRP A 21 12.20 9.14 -2.56
CA TRP A 21 12.64 7.94 -3.30
C TRP A 21 12.03 6.62 -2.77
N VAL A 22 11.57 6.54 -1.53
CA VAL A 22 11.03 5.31 -0.96
C VAL A 22 9.73 4.84 -1.62
N PRO A 23 8.72 5.69 -1.92
CA PRO A 23 7.56 5.23 -2.68
C PRO A 23 7.96 4.71 -4.07
N TRP A 24 9.00 5.27 -4.71
CA TRP A 24 9.52 4.74 -5.98
C TRP A 24 10.14 3.35 -5.83
N CYS A 25 10.93 3.11 -4.77
CA CYS A 25 11.46 1.79 -4.47
C CYS A 25 10.35 0.76 -4.16
N ALA A 26 9.33 1.17 -3.41
CA ALA A 26 8.18 0.31 -3.14
C ALA A 26 7.41 -0.02 -4.43
N GLN A 27 7.29 0.96 -5.33
CA GLN A 27 6.65 0.76 -6.63
C GLN A 27 7.40 -0.26 -7.49
N LEU A 28 8.74 -0.23 -7.47
CA LEU A 28 9.58 -1.21 -8.16
C LEU A 28 9.35 -2.66 -7.69
N ILE A 29 8.81 -2.86 -6.48
CA ILE A 29 8.48 -4.19 -5.95
C ILE A 29 7.00 -4.55 -6.22
N LEU A 30 6.11 -3.56 -6.09
CA LEU A 30 4.67 -3.74 -6.34
C LEU A 30 4.37 -4.03 -7.81
N LEU A 31 5.11 -3.44 -8.74
CA LEU A 31 4.88 -3.59 -10.19
C LEU A 31 5.16 -5.02 -10.69
N PRO A 32 6.31 -5.66 -10.34
CA PRO A 32 6.54 -7.07 -10.64
C PRO A 32 5.50 -8.00 -10.01
N LEU A 33 5.08 -7.73 -8.77
CA LEU A 33 4.03 -8.50 -8.08
C LEU A 33 2.69 -8.41 -8.82
N TRP A 34 2.30 -7.21 -9.25
CA TRP A 34 1.09 -7.00 -10.02
C TRP A 34 1.15 -7.66 -11.41
N LEU A 35 2.30 -7.58 -12.09
CA LEU A 35 2.54 -8.25 -13.37
C LEU A 35 2.47 -9.77 -13.22
N TRP A 36 3.08 -10.33 -12.17
CA TRP A 36 3.01 -11.74 -11.85
C TRP A 36 1.56 -12.20 -11.60
N LEU A 37 0.80 -11.43 -10.82
CA LEU A 37 -0.60 -11.71 -10.51
C LEU A 37 -1.46 -11.66 -11.78
N THR A 38 -1.20 -10.69 -12.66
CA THR A 38 -1.87 -10.57 -13.96
C THR A 38 -1.50 -11.71 -14.90
N TYR A 39 -0.22 -12.13 -14.92
CA TYR A 39 0.23 -13.30 -15.66
C TYR A 39 -0.50 -14.57 -15.20
N CYS A 40 -0.59 -14.81 -13.89
CA CYS A 40 -1.32 -15.96 -13.35
C CYS A 40 -2.79 -15.96 -13.78
N VAL A 41 -3.48 -14.82 -13.73
CA VAL A 41 -4.91 -14.74 -14.02
C VAL A 41 -5.22 -14.89 -15.51
N PHE A 42 -4.42 -14.28 -16.38
CA PHE A 42 -4.69 -14.24 -17.81
C PHE A 42 -3.98 -15.33 -18.61
N LEU A 43 -2.76 -15.71 -18.23
CA LEU A 43 -1.92 -16.65 -18.98
C LEU A 43 -1.86 -18.07 -18.39
N THR A 44 -2.46 -18.32 -17.22
CA THR A 44 -2.60 -19.68 -16.70
C THR A 44 -4.06 -20.06 -16.48
N GLU A 45 -4.47 -21.22 -17.00
CA GLU A 45 -5.83 -21.74 -16.80
C GLU A 45 -6.13 -22.00 -15.32
N ARG A 46 -5.13 -22.48 -14.58
CA ARG A 46 -5.22 -22.74 -13.15
C ARG A 46 -5.39 -21.45 -12.34
N GLY A 47 -4.59 -20.42 -12.64
CA GLY A 47 -4.74 -19.12 -11.99
C GLY A 47 -6.07 -18.44 -12.31
N ARG A 48 -6.61 -18.62 -13.52
CA ARG A 48 -7.95 -18.13 -13.86
C ARG A 48 -9.05 -18.84 -13.08
N ALA A 49 -8.92 -20.15 -12.84
CA ALA A 49 -9.87 -20.93 -12.07
C ALA A 49 -9.82 -20.60 -10.56
N ASP A 50 -8.61 -20.43 -10.00
CA ASP A 50 -8.41 -20.19 -8.56
C ASP A 50 -8.63 -18.71 -8.16
N LEU A 51 -8.14 -17.76 -8.94
CA LEU A 51 -8.30 -16.33 -8.65
C LEU A 51 -9.58 -15.77 -9.29
N GLY A 52 -9.87 -16.12 -10.53
CA GLY A 52 -10.95 -15.49 -11.28
C GLY A 52 -10.74 -14.00 -11.55
N ILE A 53 -11.50 -13.46 -12.51
CA ILE A 53 -11.38 -12.05 -12.91
C ILE A 53 -11.81 -11.11 -11.77
N GLY A 54 -12.86 -11.49 -11.01
CA GLY A 54 -13.37 -10.67 -9.91
C GLY A 54 -12.36 -10.46 -8.79
N ASN A 55 -11.69 -11.53 -8.34
CA ASN A 55 -10.68 -11.41 -7.29
C ASN A 55 -9.42 -10.68 -7.79
N TRP A 56 -9.07 -10.84 -9.07
CA TRP A 56 -7.99 -10.06 -9.68
C TRP A 56 -8.26 -8.55 -9.68
N ILE A 57 -9.49 -8.13 -10.00
CA ILE A 57 -9.89 -6.71 -9.92
C ILE A 57 -9.77 -6.21 -8.49
N LEU A 58 -10.28 -6.97 -7.52
CA LEU A 58 -10.22 -6.61 -6.10
C LEU A 58 -8.77 -6.46 -5.62
N MET A 59 -7.90 -7.45 -5.94
CA MET A 59 -6.47 -7.42 -5.59
C MET A 59 -5.73 -6.26 -6.27
N SER A 60 -6.04 -5.97 -7.54
CA SER A 60 -5.48 -4.83 -8.26
C SER A 60 -5.89 -3.50 -7.63
N LEU A 61 -7.13 -3.40 -7.17
CA LEU A 61 -7.65 -2.21 -6.50
C LEU A 61 -6.98 -2.01 -5.13
N VAL A 62 -6.78 -3.08 -4.35
CA VAL A 62 -6.04 -3.03 -3.09
C VAL A 62 -4.60 -2.58 -3.32
N LEU A 63 -3.90 -3.15 -4.30
CA LEU A 63 -2.53 -2.75 -4.65
C LEU A 63 -2.46 -1.27 -5.09
N ALA A 64 -3.44 -0.80 -5.86
CA ALA A 64 -3.53 0.59 -6.26
C ALA A 64 -3.74 1.53 -5.07
N VAL A 65 -4.59 1.16 -4.11
CA VAL A 65 -4.81 1.92 -2.87
C VAL A 65 -3.53 1.96 -2.03
N VAL A 66 -2.85 0.83 -1.84
CA VAL A 66 -1.57 0.77 -1.09
C VAL A 66 -0.52 1.66 -1.76
N SER A 67 -0.37 1.56 -3.07
CA SER A 67 0.50 2.43 -3.86
C SER A 67 0.16 3.91 -3.65
N TYR A 68 -1.11 4.27 -3.75
CA TYR A 68 -1.58 5.64 -3.54
C TYR A 68 -1.24 6.17 -2.14
N TYR A 69 -1.45 5.36 -1.10
CA TYR A 69 -1.07 5.71 0.28
C TYR A 69 0.43 5.90 0.46
N LEU A 70 1.26 5.03 -0.13
CA LEU A 70 2.72 5.18 -0.10
C LEU A 70 3.19 6.48 -0.77
N PHE A 71 2.55 6.87 -1.87
CA PHE A 71 2.81 8.14 -2.53
C PHE A 71 2.34 9.34 -1.70
N LEU A 72 1.17 9.28 -1.06
CA LEU A 72 0.71 10.31 -0.13
C LEU A 72 1.69 10.49 1.05
N LEU A 73 2.20 9.39 1.59
CA LEU A 73 3.25 9.36 2.61
C LEU A 73 4.55 10.03 2.12
N GLY A 74 5.04 9.67 0.93
CA GLY A 74 6.27 10.24 0.38
C GLY A 74 6.16 11.71 -0.04
N TYR A 75 4.97 12.16 -0.49
CA TYR A 75 4.73 13.55 -0.85
C TYR A 75 4.31 14.43 0.32
N ARG A 76 4.29 13.89 1.56
CA ARG A 76 3.83 14.61 2.76
C ARG A 76 2.41 15.19 2.60
N LYS A 77 1.57 14.52 1.80
CA LYS A 77 0.16 14.86 1.58
C LYS A 77 -0.76 13.92 2.33
N LEU A 78 -0.32 13.34 3.46
CA LEU A 78 -1.32 12.78 4.37
C LEU A 78 -2.26 13.92 4.76
N PRO A 79 -3.58 13.72 4.67
CA PRO A 79 -4.51 14.68 5.27
C PRO A 79 -4.09 14.80 6.73
N ALA A 80 -3.72 16.01 7.12
CA ALA A 80 -3.44 16.43 8.48
C ALA A 80 -4.72 16.24 9.31
N GLY A 81 -5.03 14.99 9.65
CA GLY A 81 -6.22 14.62 10.41
C GLY A 81 -5.93 14.50 11.91
N LEU A 82 -4.80 15.01 12.40
CA LEU A 82 -4.43 15.01 13.82
C LEU A 82 -3.68 16.30 14.24
N ASP A 83 -3.80 17.36 13.45
CA ASP A 83 -3.64 18.74 13.89
C ASP A 83 -5.10 19.24 13.94
N ASP A 84 -5.78 19.61 15.02
CA ASP A 84 -5.41 20.19 16.30
C ASP A 84 -6.59 19.95 17.26
N GLU A 85 -6.42 19.19 18.35
CA GLU A 85 -7.22 19.40 19.58
C GLU A 85 -6.29 19.18 20.77
N CYS A 86 -5.69 20.30 21.18
CA CYS A 86 -5.00 20.48 22.46
C CYS A 86 -6.00 20.47 23.61
#